data_AF-A0A7G8DQE7-F1
#
_entry.id   AF-A0A7G8DQE7-F1
#
_cell.length_a   1.000
_cell.length_b   1.000
_cell.length_c   1.000
_cell.angle_alpha   90.00
_cell.angle_beta   90.00
_cell.angle_gamma   90.00
#
_symmetry.space_group_name_H-M   'P 1'
#
loop_
_entity.id
_entity.type
_entity.pdbx_description
1 polymer ?
#
loop_
_entity_poly.entity_id
_entity_poly.type
_entity_poly.pdbx_seq_one_letter_code
_entity_poly.pdbx_strand_id
1 'polypeptide(L)'
;MLRATSLCLTLMAAVPLGVSAQGMLPGCRLDNGSLQCVPGLTASPEKQIQVLDGQIQQGLQQEGHLQQAITGLQRFALVGEAREGALLKAVLKLEGADIDELDVHWYRRSGQGNWTLVESGKGHNHRVGPEDRDDRLMAVLVVRGSNGNIQRISSNVIGPIHQ
;
A
#
# COMPACT_ATOMS: atom_id res chain seq x y z
N MET A 1 31.40 -71.03 5.91
CA MET A 1 30.71 -70.22 6.94
C MET A 1 30.96 -68.75 6.63
N LEU A 2 29.88 -67.99 6.41
CA LEU A 2 29.83 -66.61 5.94
C LEU A 2 30.46 -65.61 6.94
N ARG A 3 31.29 -64.69 6.45
CA ARG A 3 31.55 -63.33 6.99
C ARG A 3 32.31 -62.53 5.93
N ALA A 4 32.13 -61.25 5.68
CA ALA A 4 31.10 -60.27 5.98
C ALA A 4 31.33 -59.15 4.96
N THR A 5 30.25 -58.63 4.41
CA THR A 5 30.11 -57.43 3.59
C THR A 5 30.91 -56.23 4.11
N SER A 6 31.68 -55.57 3.23
CA SER A 6 32.07 -54.17 3.39
C SER A 6 31.64 -53.41 2.15
N LEU A 7 30.43 -52.84 2.24
CA LEU A 7 29.84 -51.93 1.27
C LEU A 7 30.47 -50.55 1.51
N CYS A 8 31.34 -50.12 0.61
CA CYS A 8 31.90 -48.77 0.65
C CYS A 8 30.86 -47.79 0.05
N LEU A 9 30.05 -47.18 0.91
CA LEU A 9 29.13 -46.10 0.55
C LEU A 9 29.94 -44.80 0.39
N THR A 10 30.26 -44.41 -0.83
CA THR A 10 30.77 -43.06 -1.11
C THR A 10 29.60 -42.09 -1.22
N LEU A 11 29.44 -41.33 -0.13
CA LEU A 11 28.52 -40.20 0.01
C LEU A 11 29.00 -39.06 -0.90
N MET A 12 28.50 -38.98 -2.14
CA MET A 12 28.68 -37.79 -2.98
C MET A 12 27.85 -36.66 -2.37
N ALA A 13 28.55 -35.62 -1.94
CA ALA A 13 27.99 -34.40 -1.37
C ALA A 13 26.95 -33.79 -2.32
N ALA A 14 25.71 -33.69 -1.83
CA ALA A 14 24.69 -32.88 -2.45
C ALA A 14 25.17 -31.42 -2.45
N VAL A 15 25.47 -30.90 -3.64
CA VAL A 15 25.61 -29.46 -3.87
C VAL A 15 24.19 -28.91 -3.89
N PRO A 16 23.74 -28.08 -2.93
CA PRO A 16 22.57 -27.27 -3.18
C PRO A 16 22.99 -26.25 -4.24
N LEU A 17 22.69 -26.54 -5.50
CA LEU A 17 22.58 -25.49 -6.51
C LEU A 17 21.51 -24.55 -5.97
N GLY A 18 21.97 -23.42 -5.42
CA GLY A 18 21.13 -22.35 -4.95
C GLY A 18 20.15 -22.01 -6.07
N VAL A 19 18.88 -22.31 -5.80
CA VAL A 19 17.76 -21.79 -6.56
C VAL A 19 17.87 -20.28 -6.47
N SER A 20 18.40 -19.65 -7.52
CA SER A 20 18.18 -18.23 -7.74
C SER A 20 16.68 -18.11 -8.02
N ALA A 21 15.94 -17.82 -6.96
CA ALA A 21 14.59 -17.34 -7.07
C ALA A 21 14.65 -16.11 -7.97
N GLN A 22 14.28 -16.28 -9.24
CA GLN A 22 14.02 -15.21 -10.19
C GLN A 22 12.68 -14.56 -9.82
N GLY A 23 12.59 -14.10 -8.57
CA GLY A 23 11.55 -13.18 -8.15
C GLY A 23 11.92 -11.82 -8.69
N MET A 24 11.33 -11.44 -9.81
CA MET A 24 11.38 -10.04 -10.23
C MET A 24 10.76 -9.19 -9.12
N LEU A 25 11.57 -8.32 -8.51
CA LEU A 25 11.08 -7.31 -7.57
C LEU A 25 10.12 -6.37 -8.35
N PRO A 26 8.84 -6.29 -7.97
CA PRO A 26 7.91 -5.37 -8.60
C PRO A 26 8.47 -3.95 -8.55
N GLY A 27 8.54 -3.26 -9.68
CA GLY A 27 9.05 -1.89 -9.76
C GLY A 27 10.57 -1.74 -9.96
N CYS A 28 11.33 -2.83 -10.12
CA CYS A 28 12.73 -2.78 -10.53
C CYS A 28 12.94 -3.41 -11.90
N ARG A 29 13.68 -2.69 -12.77
CA ARG A 29 14.18 -3.23 -14.04
C ARG A 29 15.69 -3.42 -13.94
N LEU A 30 16.21 -4.48 -14.55
CA LEU A 30 17.65 -4.66 -14.71
C LEU A 30 18.08 -3.95 -16.00
N ASP A 31 19.00 -2.99 -15.90
CA ASP A 31 19.57 -2.29 -17.05
C ASP A 31 21.09 -2.27 -16.93
N ASN A 32 21.78 -2.80 -17.94
CA ASN A 32 23.24 -2.97 -17.95
C ASN A 32 23.84 -3.63 -16.69
N GLY A 33 23.13 -4.62 -16.12
CA GLY A 33 23.58 -5.33 -14.92
C GLY A 33 23.39 -4.56 -13.61
N SER A 34 22.80 -3.36 -13.65
CA SER A 34 22.42 -2.61 -12.46
C SER A 34 20.90 -2.62 -12.29
N LEU A 35 20.45 -2.86 -11.05
CA LEU A 35 19.02 -2.81 -10.70
C LEU A 35 18.59 -1.34 -10.62
N GLN A 36 17.80 -0.91 -11.60
CA GLN A 36 17.16 0.39 -11.62
C GLN A 36 15.73 0.25 -11.11
N CYS A 37 15.51 0.66 -9.87
CA CYS A 37 14.19 0.66 -9.26
C CYS A 37 13.52 2.01 -9.46
N VAL A 38 12.25 1.99 -9.88
CA VAL A 38 11.41 3.18 -9.95
C VAL A 38 11.05 3.58 -8.52
N PRO A 39 11.44 4.77 -8.04
CA PRO A 39 11.11 5.22 -6.71
C PRO A 39 9.59 5.22 -6.50
N GLY A 40 9.11 4.53 -5.47
CA GLY A 40 7.68 4.45 -5.13
C GLY A 40 6.94 3.20 -5.58
N LEU A 41 7.58 2.20 -6.21
CA LEU A 41 6.93 0.94 -6.61
C LEU A 41 7.44 -0.32 -5.87
N THR A 42 8.48 -0.18 -5.04
CA THR A 42 9.18 -1.31 -4.38
C THR A 42 9.01 -1.35 -2.86
N ALA A 43 8.26 -0.40 -2.31
CA ALA A 43 8.02 -0.29 -0.88
C ALA A 43 6.79 -1.10 -0.50
N SER A 44 6.84 -1.83 0.62
CA SER A 44 5.63 -2.33 1.25
C SER A 44 4.67 -1.16 1.50
N PRO A 45 3.34 -1.38 1.56
CA PRO A 45 2.35 -0.32 1.67
C PRO A 45 2.68 0.75 2.73
N GLU A 46 3.28 0.34 3.85
CA GLU A 46 3.67 1.20 4.97
C GLU A 46 4.84 2.14 4.62
N LYS A 47 5.83 1.65 3.88
CA LYS A 47 7.01 2.44 3.48
C LYS A 47 6.67 3.49 2.42
N GLN A 48 5.67 3.23 1.58
CA GLN A 48 5.23 4.20 0.57
C GLN A 48 4.51 5.40 1.21
N ILE A 49 3.78 5.17 2.30
CA ILE A 49 3.11 6.27 3.03
C ILE A 49 4.12 7.17 3.76
N GLN A 50 5.22 6.60 4.26
CA GLN A 50 6.27 7.38 4.90
C GLN A 50 6.96 8.36 3.93
N VAL A 51 7.09 8.00 2.65
CA VAL A 51 7.57 8.91 1.60
C VAL A 51 6.55 10.01 1.30
N LEU A 52 5.25 9.69 1.34
CA LEU A 52 4.16 10.66 1.15
C LEU A 52 4.10 11.68 2.32
N ASP A 53 4.33 11.27 3.57
CA ASP A 53 4.35 12.17 4.73
C ASP A 53 5.45 13.26 4.63
N GLY A 54 6.60 12.94 4.03
CA GLY A 54 7.67 13.93 3.76
C GLY A 54 7.26 15.04 2.78
N GLN A 55 6.29 14.79 1.90
CA GLN A 55 5.77 15.76 0.92
C GLN A 55 4.58 16.57 1.48
N ILE A 56 3.87 16.06 2.49
CA ILE A 56 2.71 16.73 3.11
C ILE A 56 3.11 17.97 3.93
N GLN A 57 4.33 18.04 4.47
CA GLN A 57 4.82 19.23 5.19
C GLN A 57 4.98 20.49 4.31
N GLN A 58 4.94 20.35 2.98
CA GLN A 58 4.90 21.48 2.02
C GLN A 58 3.46 21.84 1.58
N GLY A 59 2.45 21.32 2.29
CA GLY A 59 1.05 21.18 1.86
C GLY A 59 0.16 22.42 1.79
N LEU A 60 0.57 23.50 1.12
CA LEU A 60 -0.37 24.56 0.70
C LEU A 60 -0.52 24.71 -0.83
N GLN A 61 0.27 23.97 -1.64
CA GLN A 61 0.14 23.98 -3.11
C GLN A 61 -0.49 22.70 -3.70
N GLN A 62 -0.90 21.76 -2.85
CA GLN A 62 -1.30 20.41 -3.26
C GLN A 62 -2.68 20.30 -3.94
N GLU A 63 -3.51 21.34 -3.90
CA GLU A 63 -4.79 21.33 -4.63
C GLU A 63 -4.57 21.17 -6.16
N GLY A 64 -3.42 21.62 -6.67
CA GLY A 64 -3.05 21.49 -8.10
C GLY A 64 -2.54 20.11 -8.53
N HIS A 65 -2.14 19.23 -7.59
CA HIS A 65 -1.60 17.91 -7.92
C HIS A 65 -2.67 16.82 -8.02
N LEU A 66 -3.90 17.09 -7.58
CA LEU A 66 -5.02 16.14 -7.67
C LEU A 66 -5.36 15.77 -9.12
N GLN A 67 -5.09 16.68 -10.07
CA GLN A 67 -5.45 16.52 -11.49
C GLN A 67 -4.55 15.54 -12.27
N GLN A 68 -3.44 15.05 -11.70
CA GLN A 68 -2.39 14.37 -12.48
C GLN A 68 -2.21 12.87 -12.22
N ALA A 69 -2.85 12.29 -11.19
CA ALA A 69 -2.56 10.90 -10.81
C ALA A 69 -3.50 9.87 -11.45
N ILE A 70 -4.78 10.19 -11.69
CA ILE A 70 -5.75 9.29 -12.34
C ILE A 70 -6.57 10.09 -13.34
N THR A 71 -6.58 9.67 -14.61
CA THR A 71 -7.41 10.27 -15.65
C THR A 71 -8.87 10.23 -15.22
N GLY A 72 -9.52 11.38 -15.13
CA GLY A 72 -10.94 11.47 -14.80
C GLY A 72 -11.28 11.55 -13.31
N LEU A 73 -10.31 11.39 -12.40
CA LEU A 73 -10.57 11.60 -10.97
C LEU A 73 -10.74 13.09 -10.68
N GLN A 74 -11.92 13.45 -10.19
CA GLN A 74 -12.23 14.84 -9.81
C GLN A 74 -12.14 15.05 -8.31
N ARG A 75 -12.47 14.02 -7.51
CA ARG A 75 -12.45 14.11 -6.05
C ARG A 75 -12.26 12.75 -5.40
N PHE A 76 -11.42 12.71 -4.38
CA PHE A 76 -11.39 11.63 -3.40
C PHE A 76 -11.12 12.23 -2.02
N ALA A 77 -12.11 12.17 -1.13
CA ALA A 77 -12.03 12.82 0.19
C ALA A 77 -12.87 12.09 1.24
N LEU A 78 -12.43 12.13 2.50
CA LEU A 78 -13.20 11.71 3.65
C LEU A 78 -14.15 12.83 4.10
N VAL A 79 -15.40 12.46 4.39
CA VAL A 79 -16.42 13.34 4.95
C VAL A 79 -17.05 12.67 6.17
N GLY A 80 -17.19 13.42 7.26
CA GLY A 80 -17.79 12.97 8.52
C GLY A 80 -17.17 13.68 9.72
N GLU A 81 -17.68 13.38 10.91
CA GLU A 81 -17.15 13.93 12.16
C GLU A 81 -15.96 13.12 12.68
N ALA A 82 -14.96 13.79 13.23
CA ALA A 82 -13.83 13.18 13.93
C ALA A 82 -14.22 12.72 15.34
N ARG A 83 -15.26 11.87 15.44
CA ARG A 83 -15.85 11.45 16.71
C ARG A 83 -16.17 9.95 16.72
N GLU A 84 -15.97 9.31 17.87
CA GLU A 84 -16.40 7.93 18.14
C GLU A 84 -17.89 7.72 17.80
N GLY A 85 -18.21 6.60 17.14
CA GLY A 85 -19.57 6.28 16.68
C GLY A 85 -19.99 6.99 15.40
N ALA A 86 -19.27 8.02 14.95
CA ALA A 86 -19.53 8.69 13.67
C ALA A 86 -19.26 7.75 12.48
N LEU A 87 -19.92 8.04 11.36
CA LEU A 87 -19.68 7.36 10.10
C LEU A 87 -18.85 8.27 9.18
N LEU A 88 -17.62 7.87 8.91
CA LEU A 88 -16.80 8.51 7.88
C LEU A 88 -17.11 7.88 6.52
N LYS A 89 -17.22 8.73 5.51
CA LYS A 89 -17.49 8.32 4.12
C LYS A 89 -16.36 8.78 3.23
N ALA A 90 -15.78 7.85 2.46
CA ALA A 90 -14.88 8.16 1.37
C ALA A 90 -15.70 8.53 0.14
N VAL A 91 -15.79 9.83 -0.14
CA VAL A 91 -16.51 10.38 -1.29
C VAL A 91 -15.58 10.41 -2.49
N LEU A 92 -15.99 9.70 -3.54
CA LEU A 92 -15.31 9.60 -4.81
C LEU A 92 -16.15 10.25 -5.92
N LYS A 93 -15.54 11.13 -6.72
CA LYS A 93 -16.11 11.62 -7.97
C LYS A 93 -15.14 11.35 -9.12
N LEU A 94 -15.62 10.59 -10.10
CA LEU A 94 -14.85 10.10 -11.23
C LEU A 94 -15.66 10.29 -12.52
N GLU A 95 -15.04 10.79 -13.58
CA GLU A 95 -15.67 10.99 -14.90
C GLU A 95 -14.74 10.50 -16.02
N GLY A 96 -15.24 9.64 -16.92
CA GLY A 96 -14.52 9.27 -18.15
C GLY A 96 -13.25 8.43 -17.95
N ALA A 97 -13.10 7.75 -16.82
CA ALA A 97 -11.95 6.89 -16.56
C ALA A 97 -12.19 5.46 -17.05
N ASP A 98 -11.20 4.88 -17.72
CA ASP A 98 -11.16 3.46 -18.07
C ASP A 98 -10.57 2.67 -16.88
N ILE A 99 -11.44 2.16 -16.02
CA ILE A 99 -11.09 1.51 -14.76
C ILE A 99 -11.69 0.11 -14.71
N ASP A 100 -10.83 -0.88 -14.45
CA ASP A 100 -11.24 -2.27 -14.27
C ASP A 100 -11.62 -2.55 -12.81
N GLU A 101 -10.83 -2.05 -11.87
CA GLU A 101 -10.97 -2.32 -10.44
C GLU A 101 -10.69 -1.07 -9.61
N LEU A 102 -11.51 -0.87 -8.58
CA LEU A 102 -11.43 0.26 -7.68
C LEU A 102 -11.67 -0.20 -6.24
N ASP A 103 -10.66 -0.02 -5.39
CA ASP A 103 -10.68 -0.40 -3.99
C ASP A 103 -10.40 0.79 -3.07
N VAL A 104 -10.99 0.76 -1.88
CA VAL A 104 -10.73 1.73 -0.82
C VAL A 104 -10.25 1.00 0.42
N HIS A 105 -9.09 1.41 0.92
CA HIS A 105 -8.47 0.90 2.14
C HIS A 105 -8.31 1.99 3.18
N TRP A 106 -8.58 1.66 4.44
CA TRP A 106 -8.48 2.61 5.55
C TRP A 106 -7.19 2.44 6.32
N TYR A 107 -6.62 3.57 6.75
CA TYR A 107 -5.38 3.65 7.49
C TYR A 107 -5.56 4.53 8.71
N ARG A 108 -4.89 4.14 9.80
CA ARG A 108 -4.83 4.90 11.06
C ARG A 108 -3.40 5.23 11.44
N ARG A 109 -3.22 6.36 12.12
CA ARG A 109 -1.93 6.79 12.67
C ARG A 109 -2.11 7.43 14.04
N SER A 110 -1.44 6.83 15.03
CA SER A 110 -1.31 7.39 16.38
C SER A 110 -0.16 8.39 16.44
N GLY A 111 -0.44 9.62 16.90
CA GLY A 111 0.59 10.66 17.05
C GLY A 111 1.40 10.88 15.77
N GLN A 112 2.73 10.86 15.86
CA GLN A 112 3.66 10.95 14.72
C GLN A 112 4.15 9.58 14.23
N GLY A 113 3.46 8.50 14.61
CA GLY A 113 3.82 7.13 14.21
C GLY A 113 3.59 6.84 12.73
N ASN A 114 3.74 5.57 12.35
CA ASN A 114 3.47 5.12 10.99
C ASN A 114 1.98 4.92 10.75
N TRP A 115 1.55 5.10 9.51
CA TRP A 115 0.22 4.70 9.07
C TRP A 115 0.10 3.17 9.04
N THR A 116 -0.94 2.65 9.67
CA THR A 116 -1.22 1.23 9.80
C THR A 116 -2.55 0.91 9.14
N LEU A 117 -2.61 -0.16 8.36
CA LEU A 117 -3.84 -0.62 7.71
C LEU A 117 -4.89 -1.01 8.75
N VAL A 118 -6.13 -0.57 8.54
CA VAL A 118 -7.30 -1.02 9.31
C VAL A 118 -7.88 -2.23 8.58
N GLU A 119 -7.61 -3.44 9.07
CA GLU A 119 -7.97 -4.69 8.36
C GLU A 119 -9.48 -4.86 8.14
N SER A 120 -10.30 -4.39 9.08
CA SER A 120 -11.76 -4.34 8.99
C SER A 120 -12.27 -3.22 8.08
N GLY A 121 -11.44 -2.20 7.81
CA GLY A 121 -11.78 -1.02 7.04
C GLY A 121 -11.59 -1.26 5.55
N LYS A 122 -12.61 -1.83 4.90
CA LYS A 122 -12.70 -1.94 3.43
C LYS A 122 -13.94 -1.24 2.91
N GLY A 123 -13.80 -0.63 1.75
CA GLY A 123 -14.90 0.05 1.06
C GLY A 123 -15.09 1.50 1.50
N HIS A 124 -16.20 2.10 1.06
CA HIS A 124 -16.39 3.55 1.08
C HIS A 124 -16.81 4.13 2.44
N ASN A 125 -17.05 3.29 3.44
CA ASN A 125 -17.52 3.74 4.75
C ASN A 125 -16.67 3.13 5.86
N HIS A 126 -16.39 3.92 6.89
CA HIS A 126 -15.74 3.47 8.12
C HIS A 126 -16.52 4.00 9.31
N ARG A 127 -16.92 3.09 10.21
CA ARG A 127 -17.53 3.48 11.47
C ARG A 127 -16.41 3.68 12.48
N VAL A 128 -16.29 4.89 12.99
CA VAL A 128 -15.26 5.24 13.97
C VAL A 128 -15.52 4.46 15.25
N GLY A 129 -14.55 3.64 15.64
CA GLY A 129 -14.62 2.78 16.82
C GLY A 129 -13.74 3.28 17.97
N PRO A 130 -13.83 2.65 19.15
CA PRO A 130 -12.97 2.95 20.29
C PRO A 130 -11.47 2.82 19.97
N GLU A 131 -11.11 1.96 19.02
CA GLU A 131 -9.75 1.70 18.56
C GLU A 131 -9.15 2.81 17.69
N ASP A 132 -9.97 3.77 17.25
CA ASP A 132 -9.55 4.93 16.47
C ASP A 132 -9.32 6.17 17.36
N ARG A 133 -9.59 6.07 18.67
CA ARG A 133 -9.50 7.21 19.59
C ARG A 133 -8.08 7.79 19.62
N ASP A 134 -7.99 9.11 19.59
CA ASP A 134 -6.75 9.88 19.51
C ASP A 134 -5.93 9.67 18.22
N ASP A 135 -6.36 8.75 17.36
CA ASP A 135 -5.75 8.49 16.07
C ASP A 135 -6.26 9.44 14.99
N ARG A 136 -5.50 9.50 13.90
CA ARG A 136 -5.89 10.13 12.64
C ARG A 136 -6.20 9.06 11.62
N LEU A 137 -7.26 9.27 10.85
CA LEU A 137 -7.74 8.36 9.82
C LEU A 137 -7.56 8.94 8.41
N MET A 138 -7.22 8.07 7.47
CA MET A 138 -7.05 8.35 6.04
C MET A 138 -7.59 7.17 5.25
N ALA A 139 -8.14 7.42 4.06
CA ALA A 139 -8.42 6.38 3.09
C ALA A 139 -7.45 6.47 1.91
N VAL A 140 -7.13 5.32 1.34
CA VAL A 140 -6.33 5.20 0.12
C VAL A 140 -7.18 4.50 -0.93
N LEU A 141 -7.41 5.20 -2.04
CA LEU A 141 -8.01 4.67 -3.24
C LEU A 141 -6.94 3.92 -4.03
N VAL A 142 -7.20 2.67 -4.38
CA VAL A 142 -6.38 1.87 -5.29
C VAL A 142 -7.17 1.69 -6.58
N VAL A 143 -6.59 2.12 -7.70
CA VAL A 143 -7.21 2.01 -9.02
C VAL A 143 -6.34 1.17 -9.91
N ARG A 144 -6.95 0.16 -10.54
CA ARG A 144 -6.32 -0.64 -11.58
C ARG A 144 -6.92 -0.25 -12.92
N GLY A 145 -6.08 0.31 -13.79
CA GLY A 145 -6.46 0.59 -15.18
C GLY A 145 -6.39 -0.67 -16.04
N SER A 146 -7.07 -0.63 -17.19
CA SER A 146 -7.13 -1.69 -18.21
C SER A 146 -5.76 -2.10 -18.78
N ASN A 147 -4.77 -1.21 -18.70
CA ASN A 147 -3.38 -1.46 -19.05
C ASN A 147 -2.58 -2.19 -17.95
N GLY A 148 -3.21 -2.58 -16.84
CA GLY A 148 -2.58 -3.23 -15.70
C GLY A 148 -1.85 -2.29 -14.73
N ASN A 149 -1.84 -0.97 -15.00
CA ASN A 149 -1.22 -0.01 -14.09
C ASN A 149 -2.03 0.14 -12.81
N ILE A 150 -1.34 0.20 -11.68
CA ILE A 150 -1.94 0.44 -10.36
C ILE A 150 -1.58 1.86 -9.91
N GLN A 151 -2.61 2.65 -9.62
CA GLN A 151 -2.48 3.99 -9.07
C GLN A 151 -3.06 4.03 -7.66
N ARG A 152 -2.43 4.80 -6.78
CA ARG A 152 -2.85 4.95 -5.38
C ARG A 152 -2.99 6.42 -5.04
N ILE A 153 -4.10 6.78 -4.42
CA ILE A 153 -4.41 8.16 -4.05
C ILE A 153 -4.90 8.21 -2.62
N SER A 154 -4.25 9.04 -1.82
CA SER A 154 -4.65 9.32 -0.45
C SER A 154 -5.74 10.38 -0.39
N SER A 155 -6.68 10.22 0.54
CA SER A 155 -7.65 11.25 0.90
C SER A 155 -7.03 12.35 1.76
N ASN A 156 -7.84 13.35 2.14
CA ASN A 156 -7.57 14.14 3.34
C ASN A 156 -7.55 13.25 4.60
N VAL A 157 -6.98 13.81 5.68
CA VAL A 157 -6.93 13.17 7.00
C VAL A 157 -8.04 13.72 7.90
N ILE A 158 -8.72 12.85 8.65
CA ILE A 158 -9.67 13.22 9.70
C ILE A 158 -9.13 12.77 11.05
N GLY A 159 -9.16 13.65 12.04
CA GLY A 159 -8.71 13.37 13.40
C GLY A 159 -7.86 14.51 13.98
N PRO A 160 -7.40 14.39 15.24
CA PRO A 160 -7.56 13.24 16.12
C PRO A 160 -9.02 12.91 16.42
N ILE A 161 -9.36 11.64 16.55
CA ILE A 161 -10.73 11.22 16.90
C ILE A 161 -10.98 11.49 18.38
N HIS A 162 -12.11 12.14 18.65
CA HIS A 162 -12.58 12.45 20.00
C HIS A 162 -13.78 11.59 20.39
N GLN A 163 -14.16 11.64 21.67
CA GLN A 163 -15.40 11.01 22.16
C GLN A 163 -16.65 11.79 21.76
#